data_AF-A0A940AS64-F1
#
_entry.id   AF-A0A940AS64-F1
#
_cell.length_a   1.000
_cell.length_b   1.000
_cell.length_c   1.000
_cell.angle_alpha   90.00
_cell.angle_beta   90.00
_cell.angle_gamma   90.00
#
_symmetry.space_group_name_H-M   'P 1'
#
loop_
_entity.id
_entity.type
_entity.pdbx_description
1 polymer ?
#
loop_
_entity_poly.entity_id
_entity_poly.type
_entity_poly.pdbx_seq_one_letter_code
_entity_poly.pdbx_strand_id
1 'polypeptide(L)'
;DYEVLRRYESGEMVTADSMRVEKGGILPDVFVPVDTTRAGAFYVACNRKATAMRFASAWFDSHGRELAAIDNYDALLDYLDRANLEREFLAFAKSKDGLVPDPKEWATEKQYLMTQVQALVGRYSKLGDKAYYHLFLQIDDTFKAAMAE
;
A
#
# COMPACT_ATOMS: atom_id res chain seq x y z
N ASP A 1 -29.11 6.61 7.91
CA ASP A 1 -28.29 5.81 8.84
C ASP A 1 -26.82 5.87 8.48
N TYR A 2 -26.00 6.38 9.40
CA TYR A 2 -24.54 6.49 9.27
C TYR A 2 -23.81 5.49 10.18
N GLU A 3 -24.49 4.40 10.51
CA GLU A 3 -23.98 3.40 11.45
C GLU A 3 -22.70 2.75 10.92
N VAL A 4 -22.66 2.42 9.63
CA VAL A 4 -21.50 1.82 8.96
C VAL A 4 -20.25 2.71 9.07
N LEU A 5 -20.40 4.03 8.88
CA LEU A 5 -19.29 4.97 8.99
C LEU A 5 -18.80 5.09 10.43
N ARG A 6 -19.72 5.11 11.41
CA ARG A 6 -19.36 5.11 12.83
C ARG A 6 -18.64 3.83 13.26
N ARG A 7 -19.02 2.67 12.71
CA ARG A 7 -18.41 1.36 12.98
C ARG A 7 -17.03 1.21 12.33
N TYR A 8 -16.82 1.84 11.17
CA TYR A 8 -15.50 1.96 10.55
C TYR A 8 -14.57 2.91 11.34
N GLU A 9 -15.10 4.01 11.86
CA GLU A 9 -14.35 4.95 12.70
C GLU A 9 -14.00 4.34 14.07
N SER A 10 -14.88 3.54 14.66
CA SER A 10 -14.67 2.89 15.97
C SER A 10 -13.77 1.66 15.93
N GLY A 11 -13.41 1.15 14.75
CA GLY A 11 -12.59 -0.04 14.59
C GLY A 11 -13.37 -1.36 14.77
N GLU A 12 -14.70 -1.33 14.85
CA GLU A 12 -15.51 -2.55 15.00
C GLU A 12 -15.43 -3.49 13.78
N MET A 13 -14.94 -3.01 12.64
CA MET A 13 -14.75 -3.82 11.43
C MET A 13 -13.34 -4.42 11.31
N VAL A 14 -12.51 -4.32 12.34
CA VAL A 14 -11.08 -4.73 12.29
C VAL A 14 -10.77 -6.04 13.02
N THR A 15 -11.75 -6.61 13.73
CA THR A 15 -11.62 -7.86 14.50
C THR A 15 -12.59 -8.93 14.01
N ALA A 16 -12.11 -10.17 13.87
CA ALA A 16 -12.85 -11.30 13.29
C ALA A 16 -14.18 -11.60 14.01
N ASP A 17 -14.26 -11.34 15.32
CA ASP A 17 -15.45 -11.61 16.16
C ASP A 17 -16.46 -10.46 16.20
N SER A 18 -16.22 -9.36 15.48
CA SER A 18 -17.04 -8.14 15.60
C SER A 18 -18.17 -8.02 14.57
N MET A 19 -18.35 -9.03 13.71
CA MET A 19 -19.37 -9.01 12.67
C MET A 19 -20.69 -9.64 13.14
N ARG A 20 -21.72 -8.81 13.33
CA ARG A 20 -23.12 -9.26 13.29
C ARG A 20 -23.70 -8.89 11.93
N VAL A 21 -24.06 -9.91 11.15
CA VAL A 21 -24.64 -9.78 9.82
C VAL A 21 -26.10 -9.37 9.94
N GLU A 22 -26.43 -8.15 9.53
CA GLU A 22 -27.79 -7.80 9.12
C GLU A 22 -27.84 -7.54 7.61
N LYS A 23 -28.95 -7.98 7.05
CA LYS A 23 -29.22 -8.27 5.62
C LYS A 23 -28.92 -7.08 4.70
N GLY A 24 -28.01 -7.27 3.73
CA GLY A 24 -27.94 -6.36 2.58
C GLY A 24 -26.69 -6.44 1.68
N GLY A 25 -25.61 -7.10 2.09
CA GLY A 25 -24.38 -7.21 1.29
C GLY A 25 -24.19 -8.60 0.69
N ILE A 26 -23.73 -8.66 -0.56
CA ILE A 26 -23.19 -9.91 -1.15
C ILE A 26 -21.93 -10.24 -0.38
N LEU A 27 -22.01 -11.22 0.52
CA LEU A 27 -20.88 -11.73 1.29
C LEU A 27 -20.26 -12.89 0.49
N PRO A 28 -18.95 -12.92 0.23
CA PRO A 28 -18.32 -14.08 -0.38
C PRO A 28 -18.38 -15.28 0.57
N ASP A 29 -18.64 -16.46 0.03
CA ASP A 29 -18.73 -17.72 0.80
C ASP A 29 -17.42 -18.10 1.50
N VAL A 30 -16.29 -17.56 1.03
CA VAL A 30 -14.98 -17.68 1.66
C VAL A 30 -14.47 -16.29 1.98
N PHE A 31 -14.57 -15.92 3.25
CA PHE A 31 -13.87 -14.75 3.78
C PHE A 31 -12.42 -15.16 4.05
N VAL A 32 -11.51 -14.83 3.12
CA VAL A 32 -10.07 -14.82 3.41
C VAL A 32 -9.79 -13.46 4.03
N PRO A 33 -9.57 -13.34 5.36
CA PRO A 33 -9.02 -12.11 5.87
C PRO A 33 -7.66 -11.93 5.17
N VAL A 34 -7.49 -10.85 4.40
CA VAL A 34 -6.16 -10.24 4.33
C VAL A 34 -5.76 -10.11 5.78
N ASP A 35 -4.62 -10.67 6.16
CA ASP A 35 -4.11 -10.64 7.53
C ASP A 35 -3.84 -9.18 7.93
N THR A 36 -4.91 -8.45 8.27
CA THR A 36 -4.91 -7.06 8.70
C THR A 36 -4.63 -6.95 10.19
N THR A 37 -4.36 -8.06 10.88
CA THR A 37 -3.90 -8.04 12.28
C THR A 37 -2.58 -7.28 12.46
N ARG A 38 -1.86 -7.03 11.36
CA ARG A 38 -0.63 -6.22 11.29
C ARG A 38 -0.83 -4.77 10.84
N ALA A 39 -2.07 -4.30 10.66
CA ALA A 39 -2.36 -2.92 10.25
C ALA A 39 -2.40 -1.98 11.47
N GLY A 40 -1.25 -1.47 11.89
CA GLY A 40 -1.13 -0.46 12.93
C GLY A 40 -1.63 0.92 12.47
N ALA A 41 -1.59 1.86 13.41
CA ALA A 41 -2.29 3.14 13.28
C ALA A 41 -1.76 3.97 12.10
N PHE A 42 -0.44 3.91 11.85
CA PHE A 42 0.19 4.61 10.75
C PHE A 42 -0.27 4.11 9.38
N TYR A 43 -0.28 2.78 9.16
CA TYR A 43 -0.75 2.17 7.92
C TYR A 43 -2.21 2.54 7.62
N VAL A 44 -3.09 2.44 8.62
CA VAL A 44 -4.51 2.82 8.48
C VAL A 44 -4.66 4.29 8.11
N ALA A 45 -3.91 5.17 8.75
CA ALA A 45 -3.95 6.60 8.46
C ALA A 45 -3.44 6.93 7.05
N CYS A 46 -2.37 6.28 6.60
CA CYS A 46 -1.85 6.44 5.24
C CYS A 46 -2.88 6.03 4.18
N ASN A 47 -3.60 4.92 4.40
CA ASN A 47 -4.66 4.48 3.50
C ASN A 47 -5.85 5.44 3.46
N ARG A 48 -6.34 5.87 4.63
CA ARG A 48 -7.45 6.83 4.71
C ARG A 48 -7.15 8.14 3.97
N LYS A 49 -5.87 8.56 3.93
CA LYS A 49 -5.42 9.78 3.26
C LYS A 49 -4.86 9.56 1.85
N ALA A 50 -4.88 8.33 1.35
CA ALA A 50 -4.25 7.93 0.09
C ALA A 50 -2.79 8.41 -0.04
N THR A 51 -2.03 8.39 1.06
CA THR A 51 -0.70 9.00 1.16
C THR A 51 0.29 8.39 0.17
N ALA A 52 0.28 7.07 -0.03
CA ALA A 52 1.17 6.39 -0.98
C ALA A 52 0.93 6.81 -2.43
N MET A 53 -0.33 6.91 -2.85
CA MET A 53 -0.69 7.35 -4.20
C MET A 53 -0.31 8.81 -4.44
N ARG A 54 -0.59 9.69 -3.47
CA ARG A 54 -0.24 11.12 -3.54
C ARG A 54 1.28 11.31 -3.55
N PHE A 55 2.01 10.53 -2.77
CA PHE A 55 3.46 10.52 -2.80
C PHE A 55 3.99 10.11 -4.17
N ALA A 56 3.49 9.00 -4.75
CA ALA A 56 3.95 8.54 -6.06
C ALA A 56 3.72 9.58 -7.16
N SER A 57 2.58 10.28 -7.13
CA SER A 57 2.33 11.41 -8.04
C SER A 57 3.32 12.55 -7.84
N ALA A 58 3.56 12.97 -6.59
CA ALA A 58 4.51 14.04 -6.30
C ALA A 58 5.97 13.66 -6.64
N TRP A 59 6.29 12.38 -6.51
CA TRP A 59 7.57 11.82 -6.93
C TRP A 59 7.73 11.91 -8.45
N PHE A 60 6.69 11.53 -9.20
CA PHE A 60 6.67 11.66 -10.66
C PHE A 60 6.80 13.11 -11.13
N ASP A 61 6.19 14.07 -10.44
CA ASP A 61 6.31 15.49 -10.81
C ASP A 61 7.77 15.98 -10.80
N SER A 62 8.61 15.40 -9.92
CA SER A 62 10.03 15.77 -9.79
C SER A 62 10.98 14.85 -10.57
N HIS A 63 10.63 13.58 -10.78
CA HIS A 63 11.51 12.57 -11.37
C HIS A 63 10.96 11.93 -12.65
N GLY A 64 9.88 12.49 -13.21
CA GLY A 64 9.13 11.87 -14.30
C GLY A 64 9.93 11.64 -15.57
N ARG A 65 10.97 12.46 -15.83
CA ARG A 65 11.88 12.26 -16.97
C ARG A 65 12.70 10.98 -16.84
N GLU A 66 13.19 10.69 -15.64
CA GLU A 66 13.98 9.48 -15.35
C GLU A 66 13.08 8.24 -15.44
N LEU A 67 11.90 8.30 -14.80
CA LEU A 67 10.92 7.22 -14.85
C LEU A 67 10.46 6.92 -16.28
N ALA A 68 10.20 7.95 -17.09
CA ALA A 68 9.80 7.79 -18.49
C ALA A 68 10.92 7.22 -19.38
N ALA A 69 12.18 7.26 -18.95
CA ALA A 69 13.29 6.64 -19.67
C ALA A 69 13.35 5.12 -19.45
N ILE A 70 12.78 4.61 -18.36
CA ILE A 70 12.82 3.20 -17.97
C ILE A 70 11.80 2.39 -18.78
N ASP A 71 12.28 1.36 -19.47
CA ASP A 71 11.47 0.49 -20.34
C ASP A 71 11.60 -1.01 -20.02
N ASN A 72 12.40 -1.37 -19.01
CA ASN A 72 12.65 -2.74 -18.58
C ASN A 72 12.73 -2.86 -17.05
N TYR A 73 12.51 -4.07 -16.54
CA TYR A 73 12.37 -4.32 -15.10
C TYR A 73 13.67 -4.14 -14.32
N ASP A 74 14.81 -4.57 -14.88
CA ASP A 74 16.11 -4.46 -14.19
C ASP A 74 16.47 -2.99 -13.95
N ALA A 75 16.29 -2.13 -14.96
CA ALA A 75 16.49 -0.69 -14.84
C ALA A 75 15.49 -0.04 -13.85
N LEU A 76 14.26 -0.57 -13.75
CA LEU A 76 13.29 -0.09 -12.77
C LEU A 76 13.71 -0.44 -11.35
N LEU A 77 14.14 -1.68 -11.09
CA LEU A 77 14.61 -2.11 -9.78
C LEU A 77 15.84 -1.30 -9.34
N ASP A 78 16.83 -1.17 -10.23
CA ASP A 78 18.02 -0.36 -10.00
C ASP A 78 17.68 1.10 -9.65
N TYR A 79 16.68 1.68 -10.31
CA TYR A 79 16.20 3.02 -10.03
C TYR A 79 15.57 3.10 -8.64
N LEU A 80 14.64 2.19 -8.32
CA LEU A 80 13.91 2.18 -7.05
C LEU A 80 14.84 1.96 -5.85
N ASP A 81 15.87 1.14 -5.99
CA ASP A 81 16.87 0.88 -4.94
C ASP A 81 17.70 2.12 -4.61
N ARG A 82 17.99 2.95 -5.60
CA ARG A 82 18.79 4.18 -5.44
C ARG A 82 17.94 5.40 -5.05
N ALA A 83 16.64 5.36 -5.31
CA ALA A 83 15.71 6.47 -5.11
C ALA A 83 15.47 6.84 -3.63
N ASN A 84 15.86 5.98 -2.69
CA ASN A 84 15.72 6.20 -1.24
C ASN A 84 14.26 6.55 -0.83
N LEU A 85 13.31 5.88 -1.47
CA LEU A 85 11.87 6.20 -1.38
C LEU A 85 11.33 6.16 0.05
N GLU A 86 11.88 5.32 0.93
CA GLU A 86 11.44 5.24 2.32
C GLU A 86 11.60 6.58 3.05
N ARG A 87 12.80 7.17 2.98
CA ARG A 87 13.07 8.43 3.67
C ARG A 87 12.16 9.54 3.14
N GLU A 88 12.02 9.61 1.82
CA GLU A 88 11.24 10.63 1.14
C GLU A 88 9.74 10.45 1.38
N PHE A 89 9.26 9.21 1.41
CA PHE A 89 7.88 8.89 1.75
C PHE A 89 7.54 9.30 3.19
N LEU A 90 8.40 8.97 4.16
CA LEU A 90 8.19 9.36 5.56
C LEU A 90 8.24 10.88 5.74
N ALA A 91 9.14 11.57 5.04
CA ALA A 91 9.19 13.03 5.02
C ALA A 91 7.92 13.64 4.40
N PHE A 92 7.40 13.04 3.32
CA PHE A 92 6.15 13.44 2.69
C PHE A 92 4.96 13.23 3.63
N ALA A 93 4.82 12.04 4.23
CA ALA A 93 3.75 11.71 5.16
C ALA A 93 3.73 12.67 6.37
N LYS A 94 4.91 12.99 6.91
CA LYS A 94 5.05 13.96 8.00
C LYS A 94 4.65 15.37 7.57
N SER A 95 5.16 15.85 6.43
CA SER A 95 4.96 17.24 6.00
C SER A 95 3.56 17.52 5.43
N LYS A 96 2.96 16.56 4.73
CA LYS A 96 1.66 16.73 4.06
C LYS A 96 0.48 16.25 4.90
N ASP A 97 0.68 15.19 5.69
CA ASP A 97 -0.42 14.52 6.38
C ASP A 97 -0.27 14.53 7.91
N GLY A 98 0.87 15.01 8.44
CA GLY A 98 1.17 15.02 9.87
C GLY A 98 1.41 13.62 10.45
N LEU A 99 1.70 12.63 9.61
CA LEU A 99 1.83 11.23 10.01
C LEU A 99 3.29 10.88 10.29
N VAL A 100 3.55 10.26 11.44
CA VAL A 100 4.85 9.73 11.82
C VAL A 100 4.63 8.33 12.39
N PRO A 101 5.29 7.29 11.88
CA PRO A 101 5.10 5.94 12.40
C PRO A 101 5.83 5.78 13.75
N ASP A 102 5.27 4.94 14.62
CA ASP A 102 6.05 4.41 15.73
C ASP A 102 7.15 3.47 15.18
N PRO A 103 8.38 3.48 15.71
CA PRO A 103 9.46 2.63 15.20
C PRO A 103 9.15 1.12 15.19
N LYS A 104 8.35 0.63 16.14
CA LYS A 104 7.96 -0.79 16.20
C LYS A 104 6.90 -1.14 15.17
N GLU A 105 5.92 -0.25 14.98
CA GLU A 105 4.92 -0.38 13.90
C GLU A 105 5.61 -0.35 12.54
N TRP A 106 6.53 0.62 12.34
CA TRP A 106 7.29 0.75 11.09
C TRP A 106 8.08 -0.51 10.76
N ALA A 107 8.77 -1.11 11.73
CA ALA A 107 9.54 -2.33 11.51
C ALA A 107 8.67 -3.49 10.98
N THR A 108 7.37 -3.51 11.33
CA THR A 108 6.44 -4.56 10.92
C THR A 108 5.76 -4.25 9.58
N GLU A 109 5.37 -2.99 9.37
CA GLU A 109 4.56 -2.55 8.22
C GLU A 109 5.39 -2.09 7.02
N LYS A 110 6.65 -1.71 7.25
CA LYS A 110 7.53 -1.10 6.24
C LYS A 110 7.53 -1.89 4.95
N GLN A 111 7.71 -3.21 5.01
CA GLN A 111 7.80 -4.03 3.81
C GLN A 111 6.52 -3.91 2.96
N TYR A 112 5.35 -4.00 3.60
CA TYR A 112 4.08 -3.95 2.90
C TYR A 112 3.79 -2.56 2.31
N LEU A 113 4.01 -1.50 3.09
CA LEU A 113 3.76 -0.14 2.65
C LEU A 113 4.77 0.33 1.60
N MET A 114 6.06 0.00 1.77
CA MET A 114 7.08 0.39 0.81
C MET A 114 6.96 -0.35 -0.52
N THR A 115 6.48 -1.60 -0.51
CA THR A 115 6.20 -2.31 -1.76
C THR A 115 5.06 -1.63 -2.53
N GLN A 116 4.00 -1.20 -1.83
CA GLN A 116 2.93 -0.40 -2.44
C GLN A 116 3.46 0.91 -3.03
N VAL A 117 4.29 1.63 -2.27
CA VAL A 117 4.91 2.88 -2.73
C VAL A 117 5.77 2.63 -3.96
N GLN A 118 6.64 1.62 -3.95
CA GLN A 118 7.50 1.25 -5.08
C GLN A 118 6.68 0.85 -6.31
N ALA A 119 5.63 0.06 -6.14
CA ALA A 119 4.74 -0.34 -7.23
C ALA A 119 4.05 0.88 -7.85
N LEU A 120 3.53 1.80 -7.02
CA LEU A 120 2.88 3.04 -7.46
C LEU A 120 3.86 3.99 -8.17
N VAL A 121 5.08 4.13 -7.67
CA VAL A 121 6.14 4.92 -8.35
C VAL A 121 6.52 4.27 -9.67
N GLY A 122 6.76 2.96 -9.68
CA GLY A 122 7.13 2.20 -10.87
C GLY A 122 6.06 2.21 -11.96
N ARG A 123 4.78 2.36 -11.58
CA ARG A 123 3.67 2.54 -12.52
C ARG A 123 3.83 3.75 -13.44
N TYR A 124 4.58 4.77 -13.03
CA TYR A 124 4.85 5.94 -13.87
C TYR A 124 5.95 5.72 -14.92
N SER A 125 6.63 4.57 -14.91
CA SER A 125 7.54 4.17 -15.99
C SER A 125 6.79 3.75 -17.25
N LYS A 126 7.50 3.52 -18.36
CA LYS A 126 6.87 3.01 -19.61
C LYS A 126 6.24 1.62 -19.44
N LEU A 127 6.64 0.88 -18.40
CA LEU A 127 6.07 -0.43 -18.07
C LEU A 127 4.63 -0.34 -17.55
N GLY A 128 4.23 0.82 -17.02
CA GLY A 128 2.86 1.08 -16.59
C GLY A 128 2.36 0.09 -15.54
N ASP A 129 1.14 -0.40 -15.72
CA ASP A 129 0.51 -1.38 -14.82
C ASP A 129 1.31 -2.69 -14.70
N LYS A 130 2.11 -3.06 -15.71
CA LYS A 130 2.95 -4.26 -15.64
C LYS A 130 4.06 -4.12 -14.60
N ALA A 131 4.62 -2.92 -14.41
CA ALA A 131 5.55 -2.65 -13.32
C ALA A 131 4.85 -2.75 -11.95
N TYR A 132 3.65 -2.17 -11.85
CA TYR A 132 2.86 -2.20 -10.63
C TYR A 132 2.62 -3.64 -10.16
N TYR A 133 2.06 -4.51 -11.01
CA TYR A 133 1.77 -5.89 -10.63
C TYR A 133 3.03 -6.71 -10.39
N HIS A 134 4.09 -6.50 -11.17
CA HIS A 134 5.35 -7.20 -10.96
C HIS A 134 5.94 -6.93 -9.57
N LEU A 135 5.89 -5.68 -9.11
CA LEU A 135 6.41 -5.29 -7.79
C LEU A 135 5.44 -5.67 -6.66
N PHE A 136 4.14 -5.42 -6.85
CA PHE A 136 3.13 -5.65 -5.82
C PHE A 136 2.93 -7.14 -5.50
N LEU A 137 2.99 -8.00 -6.51
CA LEU A 137 2.78 -9.45 -6.33
C LEU A 137 4.01 -10.18 -5.75
N GLN A 138 5.19 -9.56 -5.69
CA GLN A 138 6.38 -10.16 -5.07
C GLN A 138 6.24 -10.36 -3.55
N ILE A 139 5.32 -9.66 -2.90
CA ILE A 139 5.04 -9.80 -1.46
C ILE A 139 3.74 -10.57 -1.18
N ASP A 140 2.99 -10.93 -2.22
CA ASP A 140 1.70 -11.58 -2.09
C ASP A 140 1.91 -13.10 -1.91
N ASP A 141 1.78 -13.57 -0.67
CA ASP A 141 1.92 -14.99 -0.33
C ASP A 141 0.86 -15.86 -1.02
N THR A 142 -0.34 -15.32 -1.27
CA THR A 142 -1.40 -15.96 -2.05
C THR A 142 -1.01 -16.14 -3.52
N PHE A 143 -0.36 -15.13 -4.13
CA PHE A 143 0.15 -15.23 -5.49
C PHE A 143 1.34 -16.19 -5.59
N LYS A 144 2.28 -16.17 -4.63
CA LYS A 144 3.38 -17.14 -4.57
C LYS A 144 2.88 -18.58 -4.45
N ALA A 145 1.85 -18.80 -3.63
CA ALA A 145 1.24 -20.12 -3.49
C ALA A 145 0.58 -20.60 -4.79
N ALA A 146 -0.09 -19.71 -5.53
CA ALA A 146 -0.74 -20.04 -6.80
C ALA A 146 0.25 -20.31 -7.97
N MET A 147 1.47 -19.76 -7.90
CA MET A 147 2.53 -19.99 -8.90
C MET A 147 3.39 -21.24 -8.61
N ALA A 148 3.22 -21.85 -7.44
CA ALA A 148 3.95 -23.04 -7.01
C ALA A 148 3.23 -24.36 -7.37
N GLU A 149 2.05 -24.29 -8.00
CA GLU A 149 1.30 -25.38 -8.62
C GLU A 149 1.64 -25.52 -10.11
#